data_AF-A0A821CDI6-F1
#
_entry.id   AF-A0A821CDI6-F1
#
_cell.length_a   1.000
_cell.length_b   1.000
_cell.length_c   1.000
_cell.angle_alpha   90.00
_cell.angle_beta   90.00
_cell.angle_gamma   90.00
#
_symmetry.space_group_name_H-M   'P 1'
#
loop_
_entity.id
_entity.type
_entity.pdbx_description
1 polymer ?
#
loop_
_entity_poly.entity_id
_entity_poly.type
_entity_poly.pdbx_seq_one_letter_code
_entity_poly.pdbx_strand_id
1 'polypeptide(L)'
;DAHTISTVNKRTEEERKIIWNDLKQRFLNRVNAQEIEKNLHNFTRNTHLAGTDDDRNEAESIAKQWREYGLDVTTYPYDVLLSYPHLTQPNIVSILDQNNNFIFQSNGSEPMFNEDDKSLPFNNIVRPFLAYTPNGTVQSQKLFYINYCTIEDFQFIQTIINKNELNGSIIICRFGKIFRGNKINNAEKYGIVGVILYNDPINYAPNFTRPGSTYPNSIYMPDMGQQRGSALILSGDPLTKHYPAKDYMYRASIDNNPWLPKIVAQQIGYREAREILIRMTGLSVISNWTGGLDQVNYVYGGLLLDNLSIQISSYNTLQIRRVHNVIGTITGHIEPDRYVLIGAHFDAWNFGAMDDGSGIAVNHELVRVFTSLIKSNWKPRRSLMFCAWAAEEYGIVGSIEFVEILGSRVVSYLNMDAIVAGRELMLMEMSPLLYDVAIDISKQVKAAYTNETIYEQWIRINNGDHNVGEKFFIMGLSAISDFAGFNQIAASSNIAMVYLNENDAKTIGAYPLYHTQYETFRLVKTFVDPEFQAHQALARVIGLLALTLTDIDLLPFNPARYHQALLTLLKVTKSIAPSSINFTSLQNAIDEFKTVADEFNQRIQTTLDKSK
;
A
#
# COMPACT_ATOMS: atom_id res chain seq x y z
N ASP A 1 50.78 -8.86 34.94
CA ASP A 1 50.67 -9.39 33.57
C ASP A 1 49.41 -8.90 32.88
N ALA A 2 49.53 -7.73 32.26
CA ALA A 2 48.46 -7.05 31.55
C ALA A 2 48.98 -6.57 30.19
N HIS A 3 49.47 -7.48 29.35
CA HIS A 3 49.88 -7.16 27.98
C HIS A 3 49.69 -8.38 27.07
N THR A 4 48.45 -8.61 26.66
CA THR A 4 48.13 -9.32 25.41
C THR A 4 46.68 -9.02 25.01
N ILE A 5 46.38 -7.76 24.72
CA ILE A 5 45.17 -7.40 23.98
C ILE A 5 45.57 -7.33 22.51
N SER A 6 45.13 -8.37 21.79
CA SER A 6 44.85 -8.43 20.36
C SER A 6 45.11 -7.14 19.57
N THR A 7 46.13 -7.17 18.74
CA THR A 7 46.30 -6.30 17.57
C THR A 7 45.19 -6.61 16.56
N VAL A 8 44.05 -5.94 16.69
CA VAL A 8 43.07 -5.85 15.60
C VAL A 8 43.72 -5.00 14.51
N ASN A 9 44.11 -5.62 13.39
CA ASN A 9 44.55 -4.93 12.19
C ASN A 9 43.50 -3.89 11.77
N LYS A 10 43.74 -2.61 12.07
CA LYS A 10 42.92 -1.51 11.56
C LYS A 10 43.18 -1.40 10.06
N ARG A 11 42.23 -1.88 9.25
CA ARG A 11 42.24 -1.67 7.80
C ARG A 11 42.25 -0.18 7.47
N THR A 12 42.99 0.19 6.43
CA THR A 12 43.03 1.57 5.92
C THR A 12 41.66 1.97 5.33
N GLU A 13 41.40 3.28 5.20
CA GLU A 13 40.15 3.78 4.58
C GLU A 13 39.98 3.24 3.15
N GLU A 14 41.08 3.11 2.41
CA GLU A 14 41.12 2.61 1.04
C GLU A 14 40.79 1.10 0.97
N GLU A 15 41.35 0.29 1.88
CA GLU A 15 40.99 -1.12 2.01
C GLU A 15 39.52 -1.31 2.36
N ARG A 16 38.97 -0.49 3.28
CA ARG A 16 37.54 -0.52 3.62
C ARG A 16 36.67 -0.20 2.40
N LYS A 17 37.06 0.80 1.61
CA LYS A 17 36.34 1.19 0.39
C LYS A 17 36.36 0.08 -0.66
N ILE A 18 37.49 -0.60 -0.85
CA ILE A 18 37.61 -1.74 -1.76
C ILE A 18 36.67 -2.87 -1.32
N ILE A 19 36.70 -3.22 -0.04
CA ILE A 19 35.87 -4.31 0.52
C ILE A 19 34.39 -3.96 0.44
N TRP A 20 34.02 -2.71 0.71
CA TRP A 20 32.65 -2.23 0.57
C TRP A 20 32.16 -2.30 -0.87
N ASN A 21 32.98 -1.86 -1.83
CA ASN A 21 32.62 -1.94 -3.24
C ASN A 21 32.50 -3.38 -3.73
N ASP A 22 33.40 -4.27 -3.31
CA ASP A 22 33.29 -5.70 -3.59
C ASP A 22 31.99 -6.29 -3.03
N LEU A 23 31.65 -5.98 -1.78
CA LEU A 23 30.41 -6.45 -1.15
C LEU A 23 29.16 -5.98 -1.91
N LYS A 24 29.10 -4.71 -2.31
CA LYS A 24 28.00 -4.17 -3.12
C LYS A 24 27.89 -4.87 -4.47
N GLN A 25 29.00 -5.09 -5.18
CA GLN A 25 28.98 -5.80 -6.46
C GLN A 25 28.55 -7.26 -6.30
N ARG A 26 29.04 -7.91 -5.24
CA ARG A 26 28.61 -9.26 -4.85
C ARG A 26 27.13 -9.35 -4.56
N PHE A 27 26.54 -8.34 -3.93
CA PHE A 27 25.09 -8.23 -3.72
C PHE A 27 24.36 -8.05 -5.05
N LEU A 28 24.72 -7.02 -5.84
CA LEU A 28 24.07 -6.66 -7.10
C LEU A 28 24.03 -7.82 -8.11
N ASN A 29 25.11 -8.61 -8.17
CA ASN A 29 25.25 -9.75 -9.07
C ASN A 29 24.46 -10.99 -8.62
N ARG A 30 24.04 -11.05 -7.34
CA ARG A 30 23.30 -12.19 -6.80
C ARG A 30 21.79 -12.06 -6.90
N VAL A 31 21.27 -10.83 -7.02
CA VAL A 31 19.84 -10.55 -7.21
C VAL A 31 19.41 -11.03 -8.60
N ASN A 32 18.54 -12.04 -8.67
CA ASN A 32 18.19 -12.74 -9.90
C ASN A 32 16.71 -12.58 -10.26
N ALA A 33 16.43 -12.02 -11.44
CA ALA A 33 15.09 -11.82 -11.96
C ALA A 33 14.28 -13.13 -12.12
N GLN A 34 14.93 -14.23 -12.51
CA GLN A 34 14.28 -15.54 -12.67
C GLN A 34 13.87 -16.16 -11.33
N GLU A 35 14.65 -15.93 -10.26
CA GLU A 35 14.25 -16.36 -8.92
C GLU A 35 13.07 -15.52 -8.41
N ILE A 36 13.05 -14.21 -8.69
CA ILE A 36 11.89 -13.37 -8.35
C ILE A 36 10.64 -13.81 -9.12
N GLU A 37 10.78 -14.09 -10.42
CA GLU A 37 9.69 -14.64 -11.25
C GLU A 37 9.12 -15.93 -10.65
N LYS A 38 10.00 -16.87 -10.29
CA LYS A 38 9.63 -18.13 -9.66
C LYS A 38 8.94 -17.92 -8.31
N ASN A 39 9.45 -16.99 -7.50
CA ASN A 39 8.85 -16.65 -6.22
C ASN A 39 7.44 -16.10 -6.42
N LEU A 40 7.27 -15.11 -7.31
CA LEU A 40 5.96 -14.53 -7.60
C LEU A 40 4.99 -15.61 -8.10
N HIS A 41 5.43 -16.45 -9.06
CA HIS A 41 4.62 -17.54 -9.53
C HIS A 41 4.15 -18.44 -8.39
N ASN A 42 5.02 -18.75 -7.42
CA ASN A 42 4.69 -19.63 -6.29
C ASN A 42 3.71 -18.99 -5.29
N PHE A 43 3.93 -17.73 -4.92
CA PHE A 43 3.05 -17.00 -3.99
C PHE A 43 1.64 -16.81 -4.56
N THR A 44 1.52 -16.70 -5.88
CA THR A 44 0.24 -16.37 -6.55
C THR A 44 -0.51 -17.60 -7.09
N ARG A 45 -0.11 -18.81 -6.69
CA ARG A 45 -0.77 -20.07 -7.16
C ARG A 45 -2.13 -20.29 -6.54
N ASN A 46 -2.31 -19.80 -5.32
CA ASN A 46 -3.54 -19.95 -4.54
C ASN A 46 -3.98 -18.57 -4.06
N THR A 47 -5.22 -18.48 -3.61
CA THR A 47 -5.66 -17.32 -2.82
C THR A 47 -5.02 -17.37 -1.44
N HIS A 48 -4.67 -16.21 -0.87
CA HIS A 48 -4.04 -16.12 0.45
C HIS A 48 -4.70 -14.98 1.27
N LEU A 49 -6.01 -15.07 1.44
CA LEU A 49 -6.77 -14.10 2.25
C LEU A 49 -6.43 -14.26 3.74
N ALA A 50 -6.10 -13.17 4.41
CA ALA A 50 -5.69 -13.16 5.82
C ALA A 50 -6.61 -13.99 6.73
N GLY A 51 -6.01 -14.77 7.63
CA GLY A 51 -6.72 -15.56 8.65
C GLY A 51 -7.44 -16.81 8.11
N THR A 52 -7.21 -17.18 6.85
CA THR A 52 -7.65 -18.46 6.27
C THR A 52 -6.60 -19.56 6.46
N ASP A 53 -6.96 -20.81 6.15
CA ASP A 53 -5.99 -21.90 6.17
C ASP A 53 -4.90 -21.72 5.09
N ASP A 54 -5.24 -21.15 3.92
CA ASP A 54 -4.26 -20.87 2.85
C ASP A 54 -3.23 -19.83 3.30
N ASP A 55 -3.69 -18.75 3.96
CA ASP A 55 -2.82 -17.73 4.59
C ASP A 55 -1.90 -18.33 5.65
N ARG A 56 -2.42 -19.20 6.54
CA ARG A 56 -1.59 -19.91 7.53
C ARG A 56 -0.54 -20.80 6.85
N ASN A 57 -0.94 -21.55 5.83
CA ASN A 57 -0.04 -22.45 5.10
C ASN A 57 1.08 -21.65 4.39
N GLU A 58 0.77 -20.47 3.86
CA GLU A 58 1.74 -19.58 3.24
C GLU A 58 2.75 -19.05 4.27
N ALA A 59 2.29 -18.56 5.43
CA ALA A 59 3.17 -18.15 6.53
C ALA A 59 4.11 -19.28 6.99
N GLU A 60 3.60 -20.50 7.13
CA GLU A 60 4.40 -21.68 7.49
C GLU A 60 5.43 -22.02 6.40
N SER A 61 5.03 -21.92 5.12
CA SER A 61 5.89 -22.11 3.95
C SER A 61 7.04 -21.10 3.90
N ILE A 62 6.74 -19.81 4.07
CA ILE A 62 7.74 -18.73 4.15
C ILE A 62 8.72 -19.02 5.28
N ALA A 63 8.19 -19.29 6.49
CA ALA A 63 9.03 -19.54 7.66
C ALA A 63 9.95 -20.74 7.47
N LYS A 64 9.45 -21.83 6.87
CA LYS A 64 10.24 -23.02 6.54
C LYS A 64 11.36 -22.69 5.56
N GLN A 65 11.04 -22.06 4.43
CA GLN A 65 12.02 -21.74 3.38
C GLN A 65 13.11 -20.78 3.90
N TRP A 66 12.74 -19.79 4.71
CA TRP A 66 13.72 -18.88 5.31
C TRP A 66 14.67 -19.59 6.28
N ARG A 67 14.18 -20.55 7.07
CA ARG A 67 15.05 -21.42 7.90
C ARG A 67 15.97 -22.28 7.05
N GLU A 68 15.49 -22.84 5.93
CA GLU A 68 16.29 -23.62 4.99
C GLU A 68 17.39 -22.79 4.33
N TYR A 69 17.17 -21.49 4.11
CA TYR A 69 18.23 -20.56 3.68
C TYR A 69 19.29 -20.31 4.78
N GLY A 70 18.96 -20.58 6.04
CA GLY A 70 19.84 -20.45 7.20
C GLY A 70 19.58 -19.19 8.03
N LEU A 71 18.37 -18.61 7.94
CA LEU A 71 17.96 -17.45 8.72
C LEU A 71 17.37 -17.89 10.08
N ASP A 72 17.54 -17.07 11.12
CA ASP A 72 16.85 -17.27 12.40
C ASP A 72 15.41 -16.74 12.29
N VAL A 73 14.41 -17.62 12.36
CA VAL A 73 13.02 -17.29 12.03
C VAL A 73 12.08 -17.52 13.20
N THR A 74 11.42 -16.44 13.62
CA THR A 74 10.35 -16.44 14.62
C THR A 74 9.01 -16.07 13.98
N THR A 75 7.96 -16.81 14.31
CA THR A 75 6.58 -16.47 13.92
C THR A 75 5.88 -15.77 15.07
N TYR A 76 5.14 -14.71 14.78
CA TYR A 76 4.40 -13.93 15.77
C TYR A 76 2.89 -14.07 15.54
N PRO A 77 2.20 -14.87 16.36
CA PRO A 77 0.75 -15.00 16.27
C PRO A 77 0.01 -13.81 16.90
N TYR A 78 -1.11 -13.43 16.29
CA TYR A 78 -2.06 -12.45 16.81
C TYR A 78 -3.50 -12.91 16.55
N ASP A 79 -4.38 -12.73 17.54
CA ASP A 79 -5.82 -13.04 17.43
C ASP A 79 -6.60 -11.73 17.23
N VAL A 80 -6.89 -11.42 15.96
CA VAL A 80 -7.36 -10.12 15.47
C VAL A 80 -8.77 -10.21 14.88
N LEU A 81 -9.52 -9.11 14.90
CA LEU A 81 -10.85 -9.04 14.30
C LEU A 81 -10.75 -8.83 12.79
N LEU A 82 -11.17 -9.82 12.01
CA LEU A 82 -11.26 -9.75 10.55
C LEU A 82 -12.73 -9.78 10.09
N SER A 83 -12.93 -9.57 8.79
CA SER A 83 -14.26 -9.52 8.17
C SER A 83 -14.31 -10.39 6.92
N TYR A 84 -15.35 -11.21 6.74
CA TYR A 84 -15.48 -12.10 5.57
C TYR A 84 -16.83 -11.97 4.88
N PRO A 85 -16.91 -12.12 3.55
CA PRO A 85 -18.17 -12.26 2.85
C PRO A 85 -18.78 -13.62 3.18
N HIS A 86 -20.09 -13.77 2.99
CA HIS A 86 -20.71 -15.08 3.09
C HIS A 86 -20.30 -15.97 1.91
N LEU A 87 -19.93 -17.22 2.17
CA LEU A 87 -19.38 -18.13 1.17
C LEU A 87 -20.35 -18.41 0.01
N THR A 88 -21.63 -18.65 0.34
CA THR A 88 -22.65 -19.08 -0.64
C THR A 88 -23.65 -17.99 -1.00
N GLN A 89 -23.72 -16.90 -0.23
CA GLN A 89 -24.72 -15.85 -0.40
C GLN A 89 -24.01 -14.55 -0.78
N PRO A 90 -24.05 -14.13 -2.05
CA PRO A 90 -23.31 -12.96 -2.48
C PRO A 90 -23.92 -11.68 -1.92
N ASN A 91 -23.06 -10.70 -1.65
CA ASN A 91 -23.51 -9.33 -1.48
C ASN A 91 -23.99 -8.82 -2.84
N ILE A 92 -25.14 -8.15 -2.87
CA ILE A 92 -25.78 -7.70 -4.11
C ILE A 92 -26.36 -6.31 -3.97
N VAL A 93 -26.36 -5.60 -5.09
CA VAL A 93 -27.10 -4.37 -5.32
C VAL A 93 -28.21 -4.65 -6.32
N SER A 94 -29.42 -4.19 -6.05
CA SER A 94 -30.60 -4.53 -6.84
C SER A 94 -31.52 -3.34 -7.05
N ILE A 95 -32.17 -3.29 -8.22
CA ILE A 95 -33.24 -2.33 -8.51
C ILE A 95 -34.56 -3.10 -8.50
N LEU A 96 -35.53 -2.58 -7.76
CA LEU A 96 -36.83 -3.19 -7.51
C LEU A 96 -37.95 -2.29 -8.03
N ASP A 97 -39.00 -2.91 -8.57
CA ASP A 97 -40.25 -2.21 -8.88
C ASP A 97 -41.12 -1.97 -7.63
N GLN A 98 -42.28 -1.35 -7.82
CA GLN A 98 -43.23 -1.04 -6.75
C GLN A 98 -43.83 -2.30 -6.08
N ASN A 99 -43.71 -3.46 -6.72
CA ASN A 99 -44.16 -4.75 -6.21
C ASN A 99 -43.00 -5.58 -5.61
N ASN A 100 -41.81 -4.99 -5.46
CA ASN A 100 -40.56 -5.64 -5.05
C ASN A 100 -40.08 -6.75 -6.00
N ASN A 101 -40.43 -6.69 -7.29
CA ASN A 101 -39.81 -7.55 -8.30
C ASN A 101 -38.45 -6.98 -8.72
N PHE A 102 -37.48 -7.87 -8.91
CA PHE A 102 -36.15 -7.50 -9.40
C PHE A 102 -36.21 -7.04 -10.86
N ILE A 103 -35.88 -5.77 -11.10
CA ILE A 103 -35.64 -5.19 -12.43
C ILE A 103 -34.18 -5.35 -12.83
N PHE A 104 -33.28 -5.26 -11.86
CA PHE A 104 -31.85 -5.49 -12.03
C PHE A 104 -31.27 -6.08 -10.75
N GLN A 105 -30.28 -6.96 -10.90
CA GLN A 105 -29.49 -7.49 -9.80
C GLN A 105 -28.03 -7.58 -10.24
N SER A 106 -27.11 -7.07 -9.42
CA SER A 106 -25.67 -7.24 -9.64
C SER A 106 -25.27 -8.72 -9.53
N ASN A 107 -24.20 -9.09 -10.21
CA ASN A 107 -23.71 -10.46 -10.26
C ASN A 107 -23.15 -10.95 -8.91
N GLY A 108 -22.56 -10.05 -8.11
CA GLY A 108 -21.94 -10.41 -6.82
C GLY A 108 -20.71 -11.34 -6.97
N SER A 109 -20.15 -11.40 -8.17
CA SER A 109 -18.89 -12.07 -8.50
C SER A 109 -18.29 -11.47 -9.78
N GLU A 110 -17.02 -11.75 -10.02
CA GLU A 110 -16.28 -11.35 -11.21
C GLU A 110 -16.16 -12.56 -12.18
N PRO A 111 -16.32 -12.37 -13.50
CA PRO A 111 -16.21 -13.45 -14.48
C PRO A 111 -14.77 -13.91 -14.73
N MET A 112 -14.65 -15.13 -15.26
CA MET A 112 -13.37 -15.73 -15.68
C MET A 112 -13.21 -15.59 -17.19
N PHE A 113 -12.08 -15.07 -17.67
CA PHE A 113 -11.92 -14.72 -19.09
C PHE A 113 -11.10 -15.71 -19.92
N ASN A 114 -10.06 -16.33 -19.37
CA ASN A 114 -9.14 -17.19 -20.16
C ASN A 114 -8.85 -18.55 -19.49
N GLU A 115 -8.20 -19.47 -20.21
CA GLU A 115 -7.90 -20.83 -19.70
C GLU A 115 -6.87 -20.85 -18.57
N ASP A 116 -5.88 -19.95 -18.58
CA ASP A 116 -4.91 -19.82 -17.48
C ASP A 116 -5.64 -19.39 -16.21
N ASP A 117 -6.53 -18.40 -16.32
CA ASP A 117 -7.37 -17.99 -15.22
C ASP A 117 -8.20 -19.20 -14.80
N LYS A 118 -8.97 -19.86 -15.68
CA LYS A 118 -9.80 -21.05 -15.36
C LYS A 118 -9.03 -22.23 -14.74
N SER A 119 -7.71 -22.28 -14.87
CA SER A 119 -6.87 -23.32 -14.27
C SER A 119 -6.50 -23.07 -12.79
N LEU A 120 -6.71 -21.85 -12.28
CA LEU A 120 -6.47 -21.51 -10.88
C LEU A 120 -7.44 -22.24 -9.94
N PRO A 121 -7.10 -22.44 -8.66
CA PRO A 121 -7.96 -23.17 -7.72
C PRO A 121 -9.16 -22.31 -7.26
N PHE A 122 -10.25 -22.34 -8.04
CA PHE A 122 -11.45 -21.50 -7.87
C PHE A 122 -12.29 -21.74 -6.62
N ASN A 123 -12.03 -22.81 -5.87
CA ASN A 123 -12.89 -23.16 -4.73
C ASN A 123 -12.87 -22.09 -3.61
N ASN A 124 -11.84 -21.24 -3.59
CA ASN A 124 -11.59 -20.26 -2.52
C ASN A 124 -11.56 -18.79 -2.99
N ILE A 125 -12.05 -18.46 -4.20
CA ILE A 125 -12.12 -17.05 -4.63
C ILE A 125 -13.00 -16.25 -3.68
N VAL A 126 -12.43 -15.15 -3.19
CA VAL A 126 -13.08 -14.26 -2.26
C VAL A 126 -14.09 -13.44 -3.06
N ARG A 127 -15.38 -13.55 -2.74
CA ARG A 127 -16.42 -12.75 -3.39
C ARG A 127 -16.18 -11.25 -3.17
N PRO A 128 -16.58 -10.36 -4.10
CA PRO A 128 -16.47 -8.92 -3.90
C PRO A 128 -17.24 -8.47 -2.65
N PHE A 129 -16.52 -7.86 -1.72
CA PHE A 129 -17.08 -7.21 -0.54
C PHE A 129 -16.17 -6.09 -0.05
N LEU A 130 -16.72 -5.18 0.76
CA LEU A 130 -15.97 -4.20 1.52
C LEU A 130 -15.84 -4.71 2.95
N ALA A 131 -14.63 -5.01 3.40
CA ALA A 131 -14.41 -5.55 4.73
C ALA A 131 -14.83 -4.56 5.82
N TYR A 132 -15.36 -5.08 6.92
CA TYR A 132 -15.91 -4.40 8.10
C TYR A 132 -17.24 -3.67 7.90
N THR A 133 -17.78 -3.58 6.69
CA THR A 133 -19.13 -3.04 6.53
C THR A 133 -20.14 -4.06 7.10
N PRO A 134 -21.20 -3.60 7.80
CA PRO A 134 -22.09 -4.48 8.54
C PRO A 134 -22.89 -5.39 7.60
N ASN A 135 -23.37 -6.50 8.18
CA ASN A 135 -24.44 -7.30 7.62
C ASN A 135 -25.75 -6.49 7.64
N GLY A 136 -26.53 -6.57 6.57
CA GLY A 136 -27.87 -6.01 6.55
C GLY A 136 -28.38 -5.72 5.14
N THR A 137 -29.68 -5.46 5.08
CA THR A 137 -30.35 -5.02 3.86
C THR A 137 -30.93 -3.63 4.08
N VAL A 138 -30.61 -2.71 3.17
CA VAL A 138 -31.21 -1.37 3.13
C VAL A 138 -31.81 -1.13 1.75
N GLN A 139 -32.99 -0.51 1.72
CA GLN A 139 -33.70 -0.19 0.49
C GLN A 139 -34.16 1.27 0.56
N SER A 140 -34.06 1.99 -0.55
CA SER A 140 -34.52 3.37 -0.66
C SER A 140 -35.01 3.69 -2.07
N GLN A 141 -36.01 4.55 -2.18
CA GLN A 141 -36.36 5.18 -3.45
C GLN A 141 -35.44 6.38 -3.77
N LYS A 142 -34.67 6.84 -2.77
CA LYS A 142 -33.75 7.96 -2.91
C LYS A 142 -32.33 7.48 -3.17
N LEU A 143 -31.83 7.79 -4.36
CA LEU A 143 -30.45 7.56 -4.77
C LEU A 143 -29.80 8.88 -5.17
N PHE A 144 -28.61 9.15 -4.63
CA PHE A 144 -27.80 10.31 -5.01
C PHE A 144 -26.42 9.90 -5.52
N TYR A 145 -25.93 10.60 -6.53
CA TYR A 145 -24.56 10.45 -7.02
C TYR A 145 -23.69 11.53 -6.40
N ILE A 146 -22.73 11.12 -5.57
CA ILE A 146 -21.85 12.02 -4.81
C ILE A 146 -20.40 11.79 -5.21
N ASN A 147 -20.09 11.99 -6.51
CA ASN A 147 -18.74 12.10 -7.04
C ASN A 147 -17.71 11.14 -6.42
N TYR A 148 -16.76 11.62 -5.61
CA TYR A 148 -15.76 10.82 -4.91
C TYR A 148 -16.05 10.74 -3.40
N CYS A 149 -17.22 11.19 -2.94
CA CYS A 149 -17.63 11.19 -1.54
C CYS A 149 -16.64 11.94 -0.61
N THR A 150 -15.92 12.95 -1.13
CA THR A 150 -15.06 13.80 -0.29
C THR A 150 -15.90 14.72 0.58
N ILE A 151 -15.31 15.31 1.63
CA ILE A 151 -16.07 16.23 2.48
C ILE A 151 -16.54 17.46 1.67
N GLU A 152 -15.74 17.91 0.71
CA GLU A 152 -16.06 18.98 -0.23
C GLU A 152 -17.20 18.59 -1.16
N ASP A 153 -17.26 17.33 -1.62
CA ASP A 153 -18.38 16.84 -2.44
C ASP A 153 -19.70 16.92 -1.66
N PHE A 154 -19.69 16.53 -0.39
CA PHE A 154 -20.86 16.62 0.47
C PHE A 154 -21.27 18.07 0.77
N GLN A 155 -20.30 18.93 1.06
CA GLN A 155 -20.55 20.37 1.27
C GLN A 155 -21.16 21.01 0.01
N PHE A 156 -20.65 20.66 -1.16
CA PHE A 156 -21.19 21.13 -2.44
C PHE A 156 -22.62 20.62 -2.66
N ILE A 157 -22.90 19.34 -2.43
CA ILE A 157 -24.25 18.77 -2.59
C ILE A 157 -25.28 19.48 -1.72
N GLN A 158 -24.92 19.90 -0.51
CA GLN A 158 -25.83 20.64 0.37
C GLN A 158 -26.21 22.04 -0.16
N THR A 159 -25.48 22.57 -1.13
CA THR A 159 -25.86 23.82 -1.82
C THR A 159 -26.95 23.60 -2.86
N ILE A 160 -27.18 22.35 -3.27
CA ILE A 160 -28.12 21.96 -4.33
C ILE A 160 -29.33 21.22 -3.75
N ILE A 161 -29.08 20.31 -2.81
CA ILE A 161 -30.05 19.40 -2.20
C ILE A 161 -30.15 19.69 -0.71
N ASN A 162 -31.37 19.77 -0.18
CA ASN A 162 -31.58 19.96 1.25
C ASN A 162 -31.02 18.76 2.03
N LYS A 163 -30.24 19.01 3.10
CA LYS A 163 -29.68 17.96 3.96
C LYS A 163 -30.71 16.92 4.41
N ASN A 164 -31.94 17.33 4.67
CA ASN A 164 -33.00 16.42 5.11
C ASN A 164 -33.43 15.41 4.02
N GLU A 165 -33.18 15.71 2.75
CA GLU A 165 -33.47 14.79 1.64
C GLU A 165 -32.46 13.63 1.57
N LEU A 166 -31.22 13.85 2.01
CA LEU A 166 -30.16 12.83 2.06
C LEU A 166 -30.40 11.80 3.17
N ASN A 167 -31.15 12.15 4.20
CA ASN A 167 -31.43 11.26 5.33
C ASN A 167 -32.26 10.04 4.86
N GLY A 168 -31.80 8.84 5.19
CA GLY A 168 -32.43 7.58 4.75
C GLY A 168 -32.22 7.24 3.27
N SER A 169 -31.33 7.97 2.58
CA SER A 169 -31.00 7.70 1.18
C SER A 169 -29.85 6.69 1.04
N ILE A 170 -29.73 6.12 -0.15
CA ILE A 170 -28.55 5.39 -0.60
C ILE A 170 -27.76 6.31 -1.54
N ILE A 171 -26.45 6.18 -1.58
CA ILE A 171 -25.61 6.91 -2.53
C ILE A 171 -24.81 5.97 -3.42
N ILE A 172 -24.42 6.46 -4.59
CA ILE A 172 -23.41 5.87 -5.46
C ILE A 172 -22.26 6.85 -5.66
N CYS A 173 -21.02 6.41 -5.45
CA CYS A 173 -19.85 7.23 -5.70
C CYS A 173 -18.65 6.43 -6.24
N ARG A 174 -17.69 7.15 -6.79
CA ARG A 174 -16.51 6.61 -7.47
C ARG A 174 -15.42 6.25 -6.47
N PHE A 175 -14.68 5.18 -6.74
CA PHE A 175 -13.36 4.97 -6.13
C PHE A 175 -12.37 6.09 -6.52
N GLY A 176 -11.33 6.29 -5.71
CA GLY A 176 -10.28 7.31 -5.92
C GLY A 176 -10.42 8.55 -5.02
N LYS A 177 -9.43 9.45 -5.09
CA LYS A 177 -9.25 10.71 -4.32
C LYS A 177 -9.05 10.55 -2.80
N ILE A 178 -9.88 9.77 -2.13
CA ILE A 178 -9.78 9.47 -0.69
C ILE A 178 -9.98 7.98 -0.46
N PHE A 179 -9.48 7.50 0.68
CA PHE A 179 -9.64 6.12 1.10
C PHE A 179 -11.12 5.74 1.26
N ARG A 180 -11.46 4.50 0.89
CA ARG A 180 -12.85 4.02 0.82
C ARG A 180 -13.60 4.07 2.15
N GLY A 181 -12.92 3.79 3.27
CA GLY A 181 -13.50 3.94 4.61
C GLY A 181 -13.90 5.39 4.92
N ASN A 182 -13.15 6.38 4.43
CA ASN A 182 -13.52 7.79 4.60
C ASN A 182 -14.78 8.16 3.81
N LYS A 183 -15.01 7.56 2.63
CA LYS A 183 -16.25 7.77 1.85
C LYS A 183 -17.47 7.32 2.66
N ILE A 184 -17.38 6.14 3.26
CA ILE A 184 -18.45 5.54 4.08
C ILE A 184 -18.67 6.35 5.36
N ASN A 185 -17.60 6.68 6.07
CA ASN A 185 -17.66 7.53 7.28
C ASN A 185 -18.20 8.94 6.99
N ASN A 186 -17.87 9.52 5.84
CA ASN A 186 -18.46 10.80 5.42
C ASN A 186 -19.97 10.62 5.19
N ALA A 187 -20.38 9.63 4.41
CA ALA A 187 -21.80 9.37 4.12
C ALA A 187 -22.64 9.21 5.40
N GLU A 188 -22.14 8.46 6.40
CA GLU A 188 -22.81 8.28 7.69
C GLU A 188 -23.15 9.62 8.37
N LYS A 189 -22.25 10.61 8.33
CA LYS A 189 -22.45 11.94 8.94
C LYS A 189 -23.58 12.75 8.30
N TYR A 190 -24.01 12.38 7.10
CA TYR A 190 -25.09 13.05 6.36
C TYR A 190 -26.41 12.25 6.40
N GLY A 191 -26.51 11.21 7.24
CA GLY A 191 -27.74 10.42 7.42
C GLY A 191 -28.00 9.41 6.30
N ILE A 192 -27.01 9.12 5.47
CA ILE A 192 -27.08 8.11 4.42
C ILE A 192 -27.02 6.72 5.06
N VAL A 193 -27.82 5.79 4.56
CA VAL A 193 -27.96 4.45 5.13
C VAL A 193 -27.26 3.36 4.31
N GLY A 194 -26.80 3.68 3.10
CA GLY A 194 -26.05 2.74 2.26
C GLY A 194 -25.18 3.43 1.21
N VAL A 195 -24.03 2.82 0.90
CA VAL A 195 -23.06 3.34 -0.08
C VAL A 195 -22.74 2.29 -1.14
N ILE A 196 -22.86 2.67 -2.41
CA ILE A 196 -22.44 1.88 -3.56
C ILE A 196 -21.15 2.50 -4.11
N LEU A 197 -20.10 1.69 -4.26
CA LEU A 197 -18.83 2.13 -4.84
C LEU A 197 -18.60 1.47 -6.21
N TYR A 198 -18.05 2.22 -7.17
CA TYR A 198 -17.65 1.64 -8.45
C TYR A 198 -16.35 2.27 -8.99
N ASN A 199 -15.62 1.48 -9.78
CA ASN A 199 -14.40 1.91 -10.47
C ASN A 199 -14.76 2.58 -11.78
N ASP A 200 -14.79 3.91 -11.80
CA ASP A 200 -15.18 4.65 -13.01
C ASP A 200 -14.17 4.46 -14.17
N PRO A 201 -14.61 4.09 -15.39
CA PRO A 201 -13.71 3.86 -16.52
C PRO A 201 -12.81 5.03 -16.88
N ILE A 202 -13.16 6.27 -16.50
CA ILE A 202 -12.31 7.43 -16.73
C ILE A 202 -10.92 7.27 -16.13
N ASN A 203 -10.81 6.52 -15.02
CA ASN A 203 -9.54 6.27 -14.32
C ASN A 203 -9.06 4.82 -14.51
N TYR A 204 -9.97 3.85 -14.62
CA TYR A 204 -9.65 2.42 -14.54
C TYR A 204 -9.74 1.68 -15.89
N ALA A 205 -10.37 2.26 -16.90
CA ALA A 205 -10.53 1.62 -18.21
C ALA A 205 -10.72 2.67 -19.34
N PRO A 206 -9.72 3.54 -19.59
CA PRO A 206 -9.80 4.50 -20.68
C PRO A 206 -9.99 3.75 -22.00
N ASN A 207 -11.00 4.15 -22.78
CA ASN A 207 -11.41 3.53 -24.03
C ASN A 207 -12.01 2.11 -23.92
N PHE A 208 -12.62 1.75 -22.78
CA PHE A 208 -13.26 0.43 -22.57
C PHE A 208 -14.26 0.02 -23.66
N THR A 209 -14.81 0.97 -24.43
CA THR A 209 -15.72 0.70 -25.56
C THR A 209 -15.01 0.09 -26.78
N ARG A 210 -13.68 0.14 -26.84
CA ARG A 210 -12.90 -0.48 -27.91
C ARG A 210 -12.65 -1.97 -27.61
N PRO A 211 -12.89 -2.89 -28.56
CA PRO A 211 -12.58 -4.31 -28.37
C PRO A 211 -11.11 -4.54 -27.97
N GLY A 212 -10.88 -5.39 -26.96
CA GLY A 212 -9.54 -5.73 -26.48
C GLY A 212 -8.83 -4.65 -25.64
N SER A 213 -9.53 -3.56 -25.27
CA SER A 213 -8.96 -2.48 -24.46
C SER A 213 -8.83 -2.80 -22.97
N THR A 214 -9.46 -3.87 -22.49
CA THR A 214 -9.48 -4.30 -21.07
C THR A 214 -8.90 -5.71 -20.90
N TYR A 215 -8.65 -6.10 -19.66
CA TYR A 215 -8.29 -7.47 -19.29
C TYR A 215 -9.31 -8.47 -19.87
N PRO A 216 -8.88 -9.60 -20.47
CA PRO A 216 -7.54 -10.22 -20.38
C PRO A 216 -6.51 -9.74 -21.41
N ASN A 217 -6.83 -8.73 -22.23
CA ASN A 217 -5.99 -8.29 -23.37
C ASN A 217 -5.14 -7.06 -23.05
N SER A 218 -5.35 -6.43 -21.89
CA SER A 218 -4.60 -5.27 -21.43
C SER A 218 -4.52 -5.23 -19.90
N ILE A 219 -3.84 -4.21 -19.38
CA ILE A 219 -3.75 -3.92 -17.93
C ILE A 219 -5.00 -3.25 -17.36
N TYR A 220 -5.99 -2.90 -18.18
CA TYR A 220 -7.15 -2.10 -17.76
C TYR A 220 -8.31 -2.94 -17.25
N MET A 221 -9.10 -2.37 -16.33
CA MET A 221 -10.18 -3.08 -15.65
C MET A 221 -11.30 -3.51 -16.62
N PRO A 222 -11.78 -4.76 -16.57
CA PRO A 222 -12.96 -5.18 -17.31
C PRO A 222 -14.25 -4.65 -16.65
N ASP A 223 -15.35 -4.71 -17.38
CA ASP A 223 -16.64 -4.09 -17.02
C ASP A 223 -17.30 -4.58 -15.74
N MET A 224 -16.98 -5.81 -15.37
CA MET A 224 -17.44 -6.47 -14.14
C MET A 224 -16.37 -6.50 -13.03
N GLY A 225 -15.19 -5.89 -13.24
CA GLY A 225 -14.12 -5.84 -12.24
C GLY A 225 -14.51 -5.05 -11.00
N GLN A 226 -14.17 -5.58 -9.82
CA GLN A 226 -14.64 -5.07 -8.53
C GLN A 226 -13.51 -4.99 -7.52
N GLN A 227 -13.14 -3.76 -7.16
CA GLN A 227 -12.11 -3.49 -6.15
C GLN A 227 -12.60 -3.87 -4.74
N ARG A 228 -11.96 -4.87 -4.12
CA ARG A 228 -12.13 -5.19 -2.68
C ARG A 228 -11.36 -4.20 -1.81
N GLY A 229 -11.50 -4.32 -0.49
CA GLY A 229 -10.73 -3.51 0.44
C GLY A 229 -11.40 -3.35 1.80
N SER A 230 -10.58 -3.04 2.80
CA SER A 230 -11.05 -2.63 4.12
C SER A 230 -11.74 -1.28 4.09
N ALA A 231 -12.86 -1.17 4.82
CA ALA A 231 -13.53 0.08 5.15
C ALA A 231 -13.12 0.64 6.53
N LEU A 232 -12.19 -0.02 7.23
CA LEU A 232 -11.70 0.40 8.54
C LEU A 232 -10.88 1.68 8.42
N ILE A 233 -11.22 2.71 9.20
CA ILE A 233 -10.51 4.01 9.22
C ILE A 233 -9.40 4.08 10.28
N LEU A 234 -8.92 2.92 10.72
CA LEU A 234 -7.92 2.72 11.77
C LEU A 234 -6.83 1.80 11.20
N SER A 235 -5.58 2.04 11.62
CA SER A 235 -4.47 1.08 11.44
C SER A 235 -4.33 0.21 12.70
N GLY A 236 -4.14 -1.09 12.51
CA GLY A 236 -4.11 -2.10 13.59
C GLY A 236 -5.46 -2.74 13.85
N ASP A 237 -5.48 -3.71 14.77
CA ASP A 237 -6.70 -4.38 15.19
C ASP A 237 -7.69 -3.40 15.87
N PRO A 238 -8.97 -3.33 15.43
CA PRO A 238 -9.96 -2.42 16.01
C PRO A 238 -10.36 -2.75 17.45
N LEU A 239 -9.98 -3.92 17.98
CA LEU A 239 -10.30 -4.33 19.35
C LEU A 239 -9.15 -4.10 20.33
N THR A 240 -7.90 -4.04 19.86
CA THR A 240 -6.70 -3.91 20.72
C THR A 240 -5.86 -2.67 20.45
N LYS A 241 -6.47 -1.58 19.97
CA LYS A 241 -5.76 -0.32 19.70
C LYS A 241 -4.77 0.07 20.83
N HIS A 242 -3.50 0.27 20.45
CA HIS A 242 -2.34 0.64 21.28
C HIS A 242 -1.59 -0.49 21.98
N TYR A 243 -1.96 -1.76 21.77
CA TYR A 243 -1.24 -2.89 22.31
C TYR A 243 -1.48 -4.17 21.49
N PRO A 244 -0.50 -5.08 21.45
CA PRO A 244 -0.54 -6.20 20.52
C PRO A 244 -1.71 -7.15 20.84
N ALA A 245 -2.40 -7.66 19.83
CA ALA A 245 -3.56 -8.56 19.93
C ALA A 245 -3.20 -9.99 20.39
N LYS A 246 -2.51 -10.10 21.53
CA LYS A 246 -2.16 -11.36 22.19
C LYS A 246 -3.35 -11.96 22.95
N ASP A 247 -3.27 -13.25 23.24
CA ASP A 247 -4.34 -14.06 23.84
C ASP A 247 -4.83 -13.49 25.19
N TYR A 248 -3.94 -12.86 25.96
CA TYR A 248 -4.22 -12.33 27.30
C TYR A 248 -4.62 -10.84 27.33
N MET A 249 -4.70 -10.18 26.17
CA MET A 249 -4.97 -8.74 26.10
C MET A 249 -6.46 -8.43 26.12
N TYR A 250 -6.80 -7.30 26.75
CA TYR A 250 -8.16 -6.76 26.73
C TYR A 250 -8.60 -6.53 25.28
N ARG A 251 -9.89 -6.74 24.98
CA ARG A 251 -10.48 -6.47 23.67
C ARG A 251 -11.68 -5.57 23.85
N ALA A 252 -11.73 -4.49 23.10
CA ALA A 252 -12.90 -3.63 23.06
C ALA A 252 -14.13 -4.42 22.56
N SER A 253 -15.32 -3.95 22.93
CA SER A 253 -16.57 -4.48 22.39
C SER A 253 -16.64 -4.20 20.89
N ILE A 254 -17.18 -5.16 20.11
CA ILE A 254 -17.59 -4.94 18.72
C ILE A 254 -18.78 -3.98 18.70
N ASP A 255 -19.74 -4.18 19.62
CA ASP A 255 -20.89 -3.30 19.75
C ASP A 255 -20.44 -1.90 20.15
N ASN A 256 -20.92 -0.89 19.41
CA ASN A 256 -20.58 0.53 19.58
C ASN A 256 -19.09 0.86 19.39
N ASN A 257 -18.31 0.03 18.68
CA ASN A 257 -16.94 0.37 18.36
C ASN A 257 -16.91 1.57 17.38
N PRO A 258 -16.27 2.70 17.75
CA PRO A 258 -16.29 3.91 16.92
C PRO A 258 -15.45 3.80 15.64
N TRP A 259 -14.61 2.77 15.53
CA TRP A 259 -13.75 2.54 14.37
C TRP A 259 -14.43 1.69 13.30
N LEU A 260 -15.47 0.92 13.66
CA LEU A 260 -16.20 0.08 12.71
C LEU A 260 -17.25 0.88 11.93
N PRO A 261 -17.37 0.69 10.60
CA PRO A 261 -18.43 1.29 9.81
C PRO A 261 -19.82 0.88 10.29
N LYS A 262 -20.78 1.83 10.33
CA LYS A 262 -22.14 1.56 10.82
C LYS A 262 -23.20 1.39 9.74
N ILE A 263 -22.86 1.70 8.49
CA ILE A 263 -23.78 1.61 7.35
C ILE A 263 -23.28 0.59 6.35
N VAL A 264 -24.21 -0.11 5.69
CA VAL A 264 -23.85 -1.10 4.68
C VAL A 264 -23.22 -0.41 3.48
N ALA A 265 -22.19 -1.03 2.92
CA ALA A 265 -21.60 -0.56 1.67
C ALA A 265 -21.12 -1.74 0.83
N GLN A 266 -21.27 -1.61 -0.47
CA GLN A 266 -20.95 -2.66 -1.44
C GLN A 266 -20.36 -2.04 -2.70
N GLN A 267 -19.28 -2.64 -3.20
CA GLN A 267 -18.75 -2.31 -4.51
C GLN A 267 -19.47 -3.07 -5.63
N ILE A 268 -19.46 -2.50 -6.83
CA ILE A 268 -20.01 -3.10 -8.06
C ILE A 268 -19.11 -2.79 -9.26
N GLY A 269 -19.25 -3.59 -10.33
CA GLY A 269 -18.58 -3.33 -11.60
C GLY A 269 -19.13 -2.08 -12.30
N TYR A 270 -18.36 -1.46 -13.19
CA TYR A 270 -18.80 -0.24 -13.84
C TYR A 270 -19.94 -0.45 -14.84
N ARG A 271 -20.11 -1.66 -15.37
CA ARG A 271 -21.32 -2.03 -16.13
C ARG A 271 -22.58 -1.98 -15.27
N GLU A 272 -22.48 -2.47 -14.03
CA GLU A 272 -23.58 -2.49 -13.08
C GLU A 272 -23.90 -1.07 -12.59
N ALA A 273 -22.86 -0.24 -12.40
CA ALA A 273 -23.02 1.18 -12.11
C ALA A 273 -23.76 1.90 -13.24
N ARG A 274 -23.49 1.59 -14.51
CA ARG A 274 -24.26 2.12 -15.65
C ARG A 274 -25.74 1.77 -15.54
N GLU A 275 -26.08 0.51 -15.25
CA GLU A 275 -27.49 0.11 -15.09
C GLU A 275 -28.21 0.88 -13.98
N ILE A 276 -27.50 1.28 -12.93
CA ILE A 276 -28.06 2.12 -11.86
C ILE A 276 -28.18 3.58 -12.32
N LEU A 277 -27.10 4.16 -12.83
CA LEU A 277 -27.02 5.59 -13.13
C LEU A 277 -27.97 6.02 -14.25
N ILE A 278 -28.23 5.18 -15.26
CA ILE A 278 -29.18 5.52 -16.34
C ILE A 278 -30.65 5.62 -15.86
N ARG A 279 -30.95 5.11 -14.65
CA ARG A 279 -32.29 5.13 -14.05
C ARG A 279 -32.46 6.24 -13.02
N MET A 280 -31.45 7.07 -12.80
CA MET A 280 -31.52 8.21 -11.91
C MET A 280 -32.20 9.41 -12.59
N THR A 281 -32.99 10.15 -11.82
CA THR A 281 -33.57 11.42 -12.23
C THR A 281 -32.98 12.57 -11.41
N GLY A 282 -33.06 13.80 -11.92
CA GLY A 282 -32.62 14.99 -11.19
C GLY A 282 -31.87 15.98 -12.06
N LEU A 283 -31.25 16.97 -11.41
CA LEU A 283 -30.44 17.99 -12.08
C LEU A 283 -29.12 17.41 -12.58
N SER A 284 -28.69 17.82 -13.77
CA SER A 284 -27.39 17.46 -14.32
C SER A 284 -26.25 17.91 -13.40
N VAL A 285 -25.23 17.05 -13.29
CA VAL A 285 -24.04 17.39 -12.51
C VAL A 285 -23.19 18.48 -13.19
N ILE A 286 -22.38 19.17 -12.40
CA ILE A 286 -21.31 20.04 -12.93
C ILE A 286 -20.27 19.23 -13.72
N SER A 287 -19.57 19.89 -14.65
CA SER A 287 -18.74 19.20 -15.65
C SER A 287 -17.62 18.31 -15.07
N ASN A 288 -17.04 18.68 -13.93
CA ASN A 288 -15.98 17.89 -13.26
C ASN A 288 -16.51 16.69 -12.46
N TRP A 289 -17.84 16.54 -12.31
CA TRP A 289 -18.48 15.40 -11.67
C TRP A 289 -18.85 14.30 -12.67
N THR A 290 -18.82 14.59 -13.97
CA THR A 290 -19.04 13.61 -15.04
C THR A 290 -17.97 12.51 -14.99
N GLY A 291 -18.40 11.26 -15.22
CA GLY A 291 -17.54 10.09 -15.32
C GLY A 291 -17.34 9.59 -16.74
N GLY A 292 -16.68 8.45 -16.88
CA GLY A 292 -16.28 7.84 -18.15
C GLY A 292 -17.30 6.85 -18.73
N LEU A 293 -18.37 6.52 -18.01
CA LEU A 293 -19.40 5.60 -18.49
C LEU A 293 -20.11 6.10 -19.76
N ASP A 294 -20.31 5.20 -20.71
CA ASP A 294 -21.02 5.48 -21.95
C ASP A 294 -22.53 5.49 -21.73
N GLN A 295 -23.23 6.36 -22.46
CA GLN A 295 -24.69 6.46 -22.43
C GLN A 295 -25.28 6.82 -21.04
N VAL A 296 -24.46 7.38 -20.14
CA VAL A 296 -24.90 7.88 -18.83
C VAL A 296 -24.92 9.41 -18.85
N ASN A 297 -26.10 9.98 -18.61
CA ASN A 297 -26.24 11.39 -18.27
C ASN A 297 -26.16 11.53 -16.75
N TYR A 298 -25.01 11.97 -16.24
CA TYR A 298 -24.80 12.11 -14.80
C TYR A 298 -25.71 13.20 -14.22
N VAL A 299 -26.53 12.82 -13.25
CA VAL A 299 -27.40 13.70 -12.47
C VAL A 299 -27.11 13.54 -10.98
N TYR A 300 -27.39 14.57 -10.17
CA TYR A 300 -27.18 14.48 -8.72
C TYR A 300 -28.08 13.45 -8.04
N GLY A 301 -29.22 13.12 -8.66
CA GLY A 301 -30.17 12.16 -8.13
C GLY A 301 -31.31 12.81 -7.36
N GLY A 302 -31.98 11.99 -6.55
CA GLY A 302 -33.18 12.33 -5.79
C GLY A 302 -34.16 11.17 -5.80
N LEU A 303 -34.66 10.81 -6.99
CA LEU A 303 -35.54 9.66 -7.20
C LEU A 303 -35.06 8.85 -8.41
N LEU A 304 -35.46 7.57 -8.44
CA LEU A 304 -35.32 6.71 -9.61
C LEU A 304 -36.55 6.84 -10.54
N LEU A 305 -36.37 6.51 -11.82
CA LEU A 305 -37.47 6.40 -12.79
C LEU A 305 -38.56 5.44 -12.26
N ASP A 306 -39.81 5.63 -12.70
CA ASP A 306 -40.95 4.72 -12.47
C ASP A 306 -41.24 4.33 -11.00
N ASN A 307 -40.80 5.18 -10.05
CA ASN A 307 -40.79 4.90 -8.60
C ASN A 307 -40.06 3.61 -8.23
N LEU A 308 -39.01 3.27 -8.98
CA LEU A 308 -38.10 2.18 -8.64
C LEU A 308 -37.42 2.45 -7.29
N SER A 309 -36.93 1.39 -6.66
CA SER A 309 -36.08 1.49 -5.46
C SER A 309 -34.77 0.74 -5.66
N ILE A 310 -33.72 1.23 -5.00
CA ILE A 310 -32.40 0.62 -4.96
C ILE A 310 -32.26 -0.10 -3.60
N GLN A 311 -31.72 -1.32 -3.62
CA GLN A 311 -31.45 -2.12 -2.43
C GLN A 311 -29.99 -2.58 -2.41
N ILE A 312 -29.37 -2.53 -1.23
CA ILE A 312 -28.07 -3.18 -0.96
C ILE A 312 -28.34 -4.30 0.04
N SER A 313 -27.87 -5.51 -0.26
CA SER A 313 -27.90 -6.66 0.67
C SER A 313 -26.48 -7.13 0.92
N SER A 314 -26.03 -7.02 2.17
CA SER A 314 -24.70 -7.39 2.64
C SER A 314 -24.80 -8.53 3.65
N TYR A 315 -23.96 -9.55 3.48
CA TYR A 315 -23.88 -10.73 4.33
C TYR A 315 -22.49 -10.89 4.96
N ASN A 316 -21.78 -9.78 5.13
CA ASN A 316 -20.47 -9.76 5.77
C ASN A 316 -20.55 -10.25 7.22
N THR A 317 -19.48 -10.87 7.69
CA THR A 317 -19.37 -11.38 9.08
C THR A 317 -18.05 -10.94 9.69
N LEU A 318 -18.10 -10.51 10.96
CA LEU A 318 -16.92 -10.20 11.75
C LEU A 318 -16.49 -11.45 12.53
N GLN A 319 -15.21 -11.78 12.50
CA GLN A 319 -14.69 -12.99 13.13
C GLN A 319 -13.29 -12.74 13.69
N ILE A 320 -13.04 -13.18 14.93
CA ILE A 320 -11.68 -13.22 15.46
C ILE A 320 -10.94 -14.36 14.78
N ARG A 321 -9.77 -14.07 14.24
CA ARG A 321 -8.91 -15.00 13.52
C ARG A 321 -7.46 -14.85 13.93
N ARG A 322 -6.77 -15.99 13.94
CA ARG A 322 -5.34 -16.07 14.19
C ARG A 322 -4.58 -15.77 12.90
N VAL A 323 -3.70 -14.78 12.93
CA VAL A 323 -2.77 -14.42 11.84
C VAL A 323 -1.32 -14.54 12.31
N HIS A 324 -0.37 -14.73 11.39
CA HIS A 324 1.02 -15.00 11.72
C HIS A 324 1.98 -14.14 10.90
N ASN A 325 2.64 -13.18 11.56
CA ASN A 325 3.81 -12.57 10.94
C ASN A 325 4.98 -13.56 10.96
N VAL A 326 5.83 -13.51 9.93
CA VAL A 326 7.09 -14.26 9.86
C VAL A 326 8.26 -13.29 9.88
N ILE A 327 9.13 -13.41 10.87
CA ILE A 327 10.27 -12.52 11.07
C ILE A 327 11.56 -13.32 11.02
N GLY A 328 12.38 -13.04 10.02
CA GLY A 328 13.69 -13.63 9.84
C GLY A 328 14.80 -12.64 10.19
N THR A 329 15.71 -13.00 11.10
CA THR A 329 16.72 -12.07 11.64
C THR A 329 18.15 -12.52 11.30
N ILE A 330 18.95 -11.56 10.83
CA ILE A 330 20.41 -11.64 10.81
C ILE A 330 20.92 -10.73 11.94
N THR A 331 21.45 -11.33 13.01
CA THR A 331 21.92 -10.58 14.18
C THR A 331 23.18 -9.77 13.86
N GLY A 332 23.16 -8.49 14.20
CA GLY A 332 24.32 -7.60 14.08
C GLY A 332 25.44 -7.99 15.05
N HIS A 333 26.70 -7.84 14.64
CA HIS A 333 27.83 -8.23 15.47
C HIS A 333 28.39 -7.12 16.38
N ILE A 334 27.98 -5.87 16.18
CA ILE A 334 28.42 -4.71 16.98
C ILE A 334 27.23 -4.02 17.65
N GLU A 335 26.16 -3.78 16.91
CA GLU A 335 24.93 -3.13 17.36
C GLU A 335 23.73 -4.09 17.18
N PRO A 336 23.70 -5.25 17.87
CA PRO A 336 22.63 -6.24 17.71
C PRO A 336 21.25 -5.71 18.10
N ASP A 337 21.18 -4.64 18.89
CA ASP A 337 19.97 -3.97 19.38
C ASP A 337 19.52 -2.79 18.50
N ARG A 338 20.09 -2.65 17.29
CA ARG A 338 19.65 -1.69 16.27
C ARG A 338 19.11 -2.44 15.06
N TYR A 339 17.91 -2.09 14.63
CA TYR A 339 17.17 -2.84 13.63
C TYR A 339 17.00 -2.05 12.34
N VAL A 340 17.46 -2.62 11.23
CA VAL A 340 17.00 -2.26 9.89
C VAL A 340 16.03 -3.35 9.46
N LEU A 341 14.83 -2.96 9.07
CA LEU A 341 13.78 -3.89 8.69
C LEU A 341 13.48 -3.75 7.20
N ILE A 342 13.31 -4.87 6.52
CA ILE A 342 12.72 -4.95 5.18
C ILE A 342 11.41 -5.70 5.35
N GLY A 343 10.30 -5.13 4.90
CA GLY A 343 8.97 -5.72 5.05
C GLY A 343 8.16 -5.72 3.77
N ALA A 344 7.35 -6.77 3.63
CA ALA A 344 6.28 -6.91 2.65
C ALA A 344 5.14 -7.67 3.32
N HIS A 345 3.89 -7.35 3.02
CA HIS A 345 2.81 -8.24 3.42
C HIS A 345 2.69 -9.39 2.44
N PHE A 346 2.01 -10.46 2.85
CA PHE A 346 1.80 -11.62 1.98
C PHE A 346 0.33 -12.00 1.88
N ASP A 347 -0.55 -11.45 2.72
CA ASP A 347 -1.99 -11.61 2.52
C ASP A 347 -2.46 -10.76 1.34
N ALA A 348 -3.48 -11.24 0.63
CA ALA A 348 -4.13 -10.48 -0.45
C ALA A 348 -5.61 -10.81 -0.51
N TRP A 349 -6.41 -9.95 -1.15
CA TRP A 349 -7.83 -10.23 -1.38
C TRP A 349 -8.10 -11.47 -2.23
N ASN A 350 -7.18 -11.85 -3.14
CA ASN A 350 -7.25 -13.07 -3.94
C ASN A 350 -5.83 -13.62 -4.17
N PHE A 351 -5.34 -13.59 -5.42
CA PHE A 351 -4.00 -14.06 -5.80
C PHE A 351 -2.92 -13.00 -5.64
N GLY A 352 -3.30 -11.72 -5.60
CA GLY A 352 -2.42 -10.61 -5.23
C GLY A 352 -1.10 -10.49 -5.99
N ALA A 353 -1.06 -10.80 -7.29
CA ALA A 353 0.24 -10.83 -7.99
C ALA A 353 0.96 -9.48 -8.07
N MET A 354 0.22 -8.38 -8.00
CA MET A 354 0.81 -7.06 -7.83
C MET A 354 0.81 -6.71 -6.35
N ASP A 355 -0.35 -6.78 -5.69
CA ASP A 355 -0.53 -6.46 -4.27
C ASP A 355 -0.84 -7.71 -3.42
N ASP A 356 0.08 -8.27 -2.61
CA ASP A 356 1.52 -7.93 -2.55
C ASP A 356 2.45 -9.12 -2.83
N GLY A 357 2.02 -9.99 -3.73
CA GLY A 357 2.85 -11.01 -4.35
C GLY A 357 4.16 -10.43 -4.92
N SER A 358 4.11 -9.21 -5.47
CA SER A 358 5.31 -8.55 -6.01
C SER A 358 6.33 -8.21 -4.92
N GLY A 359 5.89 -7.62 -3.81
CA GLY A 359 6.74 -7.25 -2.67
C GLY A 359 7.30 -8.47 -1.96
N ILE A 360 6.45 -9.45 -1.60
CA ILE A 360 6.91 -10.65 -0.90
C ILE A 360 7.85 -11.51 -1.76
N ALA A 361 7.66 -11.57 -3.09
CA ALA A 361 8.57 -12.27 -3.99
C ALA A 361 9.97 -11.67 -3.99
N VAL A 362 10.08 -10.34 -3.97
CA VAL A 362 11.36 -9.63 -3.84
C VAL A 362 11.94 -9.81 -2.45
N ASN A 363 11.14 -9.71 -1.38
CA ASN A 363 11.59 -9.95 0.00
C ASN A 363 12.23 -11.34 0.15
N HIS A 364 11.56 -12.35 -0.39
CA HIS A 364 12.01 -13.74 -0.37
C HIS A 364 13.35 -13.93 -1.12
N GLU A 365 13.51 -13.28 -2.28
CA GLU A 365 14.78 -13.26 -3.01
C GLU A 365 15.88 -12.56 -2.21
N LEU A 366 15.58 -11.44 -1.55
CA LEU A 366 16.55 -10.74 -0.72
C LEU A 366 17.02 -11.62 0.45
N VAL A 367 16.14 -12.38 1.10
CA VAL A 367 16.55 -13.38 2.10
C VAL A 367 17.58 -14.36 1.53
N ARG A 368 17.32 -14.93 0.35
CA ARG A 368 18.25 -15.84 -0.33
C ARG A 368 19.60 -15.17 -0.61
N VAL A 369 19.58 -13.93 -1.11
CA VAL A 369 20.79 -13.17 -1.43
C VAL A 369 21.59 -12.84 -0.16
N PHE A 370 20.97 -12.26 0.86
CA PHE A 370 21.65 -11.85 2.09
C PHE A 370 22.21 -13.05 2.88
N THR A 371 21.46 -14.14 2.99
CA THR A 371 21.96 -15.38 3.63
C THR A 371 23.17 -15.95 2.87
N SER A 372 23.22 -15.82 1.53
CA SER A 372 24.40 -16.20 0.76
C SER A 372 25.62 -15.29 1.01
N LEU A 373 25.41 -14.01 1.32
CA LEU A 373 26.47 -13.09 1.72
C LEU A 373 27.02 -13.46 3.10
N ILE A 374 26.15 -13.85 4.05
CA ILE A 374 26.56 -14.39 5.36
C ILE A 374 27.43 -15.65 5.20
N LYS A 375 27.00 -16.59 4.34
CA LYS A 375 27.79 -17.77 3.98
C LYS A 375 29.14 -17.41 3.32
N SER A 376 29.25 -16.21 2.75
CA SER A 376 30.46 -15.63 2.17
C SER A 376 31.21 -14.69 3.13
N ASN A 377 31.07 -14.91 4.45
CA ASN A 377 31.74 -14.18 5.54
C ASN A 377 31.39 -12.69 5.69
N TRP A 378 30.26 -12.22 5.15
CA TRP A 378 29.72 -10.93 5.57
C TRP A 378 29.07 -11.05 6.96
N LYS A 379 29.20 -10.01 7.79
CA LYS A 379 28.56 -9.92 9.11
C LYS A 379 28.10 -8.47 9.30
N PRO A 380 26.78 -8.19 9.32
CA PRO A 380 26.30 -6.82 9.42
C PRO A 380 26.64 -6.23 10.80
N ARG A 381 26.91 -4.93 10.84
CA ARG A 381 27.13 -4.19 12.08
C ARG A 381 25.86 -4.16 12.95
N ARG A 382 24.71 -3.83 12.34
CA ARG A 382 23.37 -3.77 12.94
C ARG A 382 22.56 -5.01 12.57
N SER A 383 21.51 -5.31 13.32
CA SER A 383 20.63 -6.43 12.98
C SER A 383 19.75 -6.08 11.78
N LEU A 384 19.64 -7.02 10.82
CA LEU A 384 18.76 -6.94 9.66
C LEU A 384 17.59 -7.91 9.84
N MET A 385 16.36 -7.41 9.76
CA MET A 385 15.15 -8.23 9.86
C MET A 385 14.38 -8.21 8.56
N PHE A 386 14.00 -9.38 8.08
CA PHE A 386 13.06 -9.58 6.99
C PHE A 386 11.70 -9.92 7.57
N CYS A 387 10.66 -9.24 7.10
CA CYS A 387 9.33 -9.34 7.67
C CYS A 387 8.33 -9.70 6.58
N ALA A 388 7.56 -10.77 6.81
CA ALA A 388 6.35 -11.07 6.07
C ALA A 388 5.16 -10.75 6.98
N TRP A 389 4.42 -9.68 6.65
CA TRP A 389 3.30 -9.19 7.44
C TRP A 389 2.00 -9.89 7.04
N ALA A 390 1.19 -10.21 8.04
CA ALA A 390 -0.14 -10.77 7.84
C ALA A 390 -1.23 -9.72 8.09
N ALA A 391 -2.37 -9.85 7.43
CA ALA A 391 -3.54 -8.99 7.58
C ALA A 391 -3.27 -7.50 7.32
N GLU A 392 -2.42 -7.17 6.35
CA GLU A 392 -2.26 -5.79 5.89
C GLU A 392 -3.58 -5.30 5.27
N GLU A 393 -4.22 -6.12 4.45
CA GLU A 393 -5.40 -5.74 3.66
C GLU A 393 -6.59 -5.33 4.54
N TYR A 394 -6.57 -5.79 5.79
CA TYR A 394 -7.57 -5.58 6.82
C TYR A 394 -7.30 -4.34 7.69
N GLY A 395 -6.27 -3.56 7.41
CA GLY A 395 -5.94 -2.34 8.16
C GLY A 395 -4.52 -2.34 8.72
N ILE A 396 -3.55 -2.88 8.00
CA ILE A 396 -2.13 -2.87 8.36
C ILE A 396 -1.92 -3.59 9.71
N VAL A 397 -2.67 -4.67 9.93
CA VAL A 397 -2.81 -5.24 11.28
C VAL A 397 -1.47 -5.83 11.73
N GLY A 398 -0.90 -6.77 10.98
CA GLY A 398 0.29 -7.49 11.39
C GLY A 398 1.47 -6.59 11.75
N SER A 399 1.80 -5.61 10.92
CA SER A 399 2.92 -4.70 11.18
C SER A 399 2.66 -3.75 12.36
N ILE A 400 1.42 -3.30 12.57
CA ILE A 400 1.05 -2.49 13.74
C ILE A 400 1.21 -3.31 15.03
N GLU A 401 0.65 -4.52 15.09
CA GLU A 401 0.76 -5.36 16.29
C GLU A 401 2.24 -5.70 16.60
N PHE A 402 3.09 -5.80 15.57
CA PHE A 402 4.52 -6.05 15.77
C PHE A 402 5.31 -4.80 16.16
N VAL A 403 5.03 -3.63 15.59
CA VAL A 403 5.79 -2.42 15.92
C VAL A 403 5.61 -2.02 17.38
N GLU A 404 4.43 -2.30 17.97
CA GLU A 404 4.11 -2.04 19.37
C GLU A 404 5.03 -2.78 20.36
N ILE A 405 5.74 -3.84 19.93
CA ILE A 405 6.69 -4.59 20.78
C ILE A 405 8.17 -4.27 20.49
N LEU A 406 8.49 -3.48 19.47
CA LEU A 406 9.89 -3.21 19.07
C LEU A 406 10.60 -2.17 19.93
N GLY A 407 9.87 -1.16 20.40
CA GLY A 407 10.41 0.01 21.10
C GLY A 407 11.31 0.89 20.21
N SER A 408 12.15 1.72 20.81
CA SER A 408 12.99 2.74 20.12
C SER A 408 14.26 2.19 19.46
N ARG A 409 14.23 0.94 18.96
CA ARG A 409 15.41 0.24 18.41
C ARG A 409 15.46 0.24 16.88
N VAL A 410 14.38 0.66 16.23
CA VAL A 410 14.28 0.70 14.77
C VAL A 410 15.08 1.88 14.23
N VAL A 411 16.09 1.57 13.43
CA VAL A 411 16.86 2.56 12.66
C VAL A 411 16.09 2.97 11.42
N SER A 412 15.60 1.98 10.68
CA SER A 412 14.83 2.23 9.46
C SER A 412 13.96 1.04 9.06
N TYR A 413 12.81 1.32 8.44
CA TYR A 413 11.94 0.34 7.82
C TYR A 413 11.81 0.59 6.31
N LEU A 414 12.14 -0.43 5.51
CA LEU A 414 12.10 -0.42 4.06
C LEU A 414 10.88 -1.24 3.60
N ASN A 415 9.84 -0.53 3.16
CA ASN A 415 8.55 -1.12 2.78
C ASN A 415 8.55 -1.57 1.32
N MET A 416 7.93 -2.72 1.07
CA MET A 416 7.62 -3.24 -0.25
C MET A 416 6.14 -3.57 -0.24
N ASP A 417 5.38 -2.86 -1.07
CA ASP A 417 3.94 -3.02 -1.25
C ASP A 417 3.65 -2.56 -2.69
N ALA A 418 2.99 -3.43 -3.47
CA ALA A 418 2.61 -3.17 -4.85
C ALA A 418 3.77 -2.59 -5.69
N ILE A 419 4.97 -3.12 -5.49
CA ILE A 419 6.24 -2.47 -5.87
C ILE A 419 6.44 -2.31 -7.38
N VAL A 420 5.69 -3.04 -8.21
CA VAL A 420 5.79 -2.99 -9.66
C VAL A 420 4.40 -2.95 -10.30
N ALA A 421 3.97 -1.74 -10.67
CA ALA A 421 2.75 -1.48 -11.44
C ALA A 421 3.02 -0.89 -12.84
N GLY A 422 4.28 -0.89 -13.25
CA GLY A 422 4.75 -0.53 -14.58
C GLY A 422 6.26 -0.75 -14.64
N ARG A 423 6.93 -0.18 -15.65
CA ARG A 423 8.35 -0.47 -15.90
C ARG A 423 9.19 0.73 -16.37
N GLU A 424 8.60 1.91 -16.39
CA GLU A 424 9.22 3.07 -17.04
C GLU A 424 9.83 4.06 -16.06
N LEU A 425 9.26 4.18 -14.85
CA LEU A 425 9.70 5.15 -13.84
C LEU A 425 9.63 4.56 -12.43
N MET A 426 10.74 4.62 -11.70
CA MET A 426 10.76 4.36 -10.26
C MET A 426 10.44 5.65 -9.50
N LEU A 427 9.46 5.62 -8.61
CA LEU A 427 9.16 6.66 -7.63
C LEU A 427 9.54 6.18 -6.23
N MET A 428 9.91 7.12 -5.35
CA MET A 428 10.22 6.82 -3.96
C MET A 428 9.49 7.77 -3.02
N GLU A 429 8.86 7.22 -1.98
CA GLU A 429 8.29 7.97 -0.85
C GLU A 429 9.17 7.68 0.36
N MET A 430 9.74 8.72 1.00
CA MET A 430 10.72 8.48 2.07
C MET A 430 10.79 9.59 3.11
N SER A 431 11.30 9.25 4.28
CA SER A 431 11.75 10.23 5.26
C SER A 431 12.92 11.06 4.70
N PRO A 432 12.95 12.40 4.90
CA PRO A 432 14.03 13.27 4.41
C PRO A 432 15.45 12.81 4.78
N LEU A 433 15.63 12.09 5.89
CA LEU A 433 16.91 11.53 6.31
C LEU A 433 17.53 10.54 5.31
N LEU A 434 16.70 9.85 4.52
CA LEU A 434 17.14 8.83 3.56
C LEU A 434 17.44 9.38 2.17
N TYR A 435 17.15 10.67 1.92
CA TYR A 435 17.27 11.30 0.61
C TYR A 435 18.67 11.10 -0.02
N ASP A 436 19.71 11.43 0.73
CA ASP A 436 21.08 11.43 0.19
C ASP A 436 21.56 10.03 -0.17
N VAL A 437 21.31 9.06 0.72
CA VAL A 437 21.67 7.65 0.47
C VAL A 437 20.84 7.05 -0.67
N ALA A 438 19.56 7.41 -0.81
CA ALA A 438 18.72 6.95 -1.90
C ALA A 438 19.20 7.49 -3.26
N ILE A 439 19.59 8.77 -3.33
CA ILE A 439 20.19 9.37 -4.52
C ILE A 439 21.51 8.70 -4.89
N ASP A 440 22.36 8.40 -3.91
CA ASP A 440 23.65 7.76 -4.20
C ASP A 440 23.49 6.32 -4.65
N ILE A 441 22.48 5.61 -4.16
CA ILE A 441 22.15 4.25 -4.62
C ILE A 441 21.53 4.27 -6.02
N SER A 442 20.67 5.25 -6.34
CA SER A 442 20.03 5.33 -7.66
C SER A 442 21.04 5.60 -8.80
N LYS A 443 22.20 6.19 -8.49
CA LYS A 443 23.35 6.33 -9.40
C LYS A 443 24.11 5.02 -9.66
N GLN A 444 23.87 3.98 -8.86
CA GLN A 444 24.60 2.71 -8.93
C GLN A 444 23.77 1.58 -9.56
N VAL A 445 22.45 1.74 -9.60
CA VAL A 445 21.53 0.69 -10.09
C VAL A 445 20.98 1.09 -11.45
N LYS A 446 21.02 0.15 -12.41
CA LYS A 446 20.40 0.31 -13.72
C LYS A 446 18.88 0.37 -13.61
N ALA A 447 18.27 1.26 -14.35
CA ALA A 447 16.82 1.28 -14.52
C ALA A 447 16.37 0.07 -15.35
N ALA A 448 15.15 -0.39 -15.10
CA ALA A 448 14.54 -1.49 -15.84
C ALA A 448 14.46 -1.18 -17.33
N TYR A 449 14.79 -2.16 -18.19
CA TYR A 449 14.66 -2.06 -19.64
C TYR A 449 15.49 -0.94 -20.31
N THR A 450 16.49 -0.40 -19.62
CA THR A 450 17.40 0.60 -20.20
C THR A 450 18.88 0.30 -19.87
N ASN A 451 19.79 1.05 -20.48
CA ASN A 451 21.21 1.05 -20.13
C ASN A 451 21.58 2.16 -19.14
N GLU A 452 20.63 3.01 -18.78
CA GLU A 452 20.80 4.14 -17.86
C GLU A 452 20.71 3.64 -16.41
N THR A 453 21.34 4.37 -15.50
CA THR A 453 21.04 4.27 -14.07
C THR A 453 19.66 4.88 -13.78
N ILE A 454 19.06 4.53 -12.64
CA ILE A 454 17.79 5.12 -12.20
C ILE A 454 17.91 6.65 -12.10
N TYR A 455 19.05 7.14 -11.60
CA TYR A 455 19.32 8.57 -11.51
C TYR A 455 19.40 9.26 -12.89
N GLU A 456 20.06 8.64 -13.86
CA GLU A 456 20.13 9.16 -15.24
C GLU A 456 18.75 9.16 -15.91
N GLN A 457 17.95 8.11 -15.70
CA GLN A 457 16.56 8.05 -16.17
C GLN A 457 15.73 9.20 -15.59
N TRP A 458 15.88 9.51 -14.29
CA TRP A 458 15.22 10.66 -13.68
C TRP A 458 15.65 11.99 -14.30
N ILE A 459 16.95 12.19 -14.56
CA ILE A 459 17.45 13.41 -15.23
C ILE A 459 16.82 13.54 -16.62
N ARG A 460 16.78 12.45 -17.40
CA ARG A 460 16.17 12.42 -18.73
C ARG A 460 14.70 12.83 -18.68
N ILE A 461 13.91 12.22 -17.78
CA ILE A 461 12.48 12.53 -17.60
C ILE A 461 12.28 13.94 -17.02
N ASN A 462 13.30 14.49 -16.35
CA ASN A 462 13.33 15.87 -15.85
C ASN A 462 13.93 16.89 -16.84
N ASN A 463 13.95 16.58 -18.13
CA ASN A 463 14.45 17.47 -19.18
C ASN A 463 15.90 17.96 -18.94
N GLY A 464 16.75 17.12 -18.34
CA GLY A 464 18.14 17.43 -18.04
C GLY A 464 18.38 18.17 -16.71
N ASP A 465 17.34 18.49 -15.94
CA ASP A 465 17.50 19.16 -14.64
C ASP A 465 17.96 18.16 -13.57
N HIS A 466 19.12 18.45 -12.98
CA HIS A 466 19.76 17.66 -11.92
C HIS A 466 19.09 17.82 -10.55
N ASN A 467 18.17 18.76 -10.36
CA ASN A 467 17.33 18.88 -9.18
C ASN A 467 16.17 17.85 -9.21
N VAL A 468 16.49 16.59 -9.52
CA VAL A 468 15.52 15.51 -9.73
C VAL A 468 14.70 15.18 -8.48
N GLY A 469 15.29 15.39 -7.30
CA GLY A 469 14.73 14.84 -6.07
C GLY A 469 13.35 15.38 -5.70
N GLU A 470 13.09 16.67 -5.87
CA GLU A 470 11.78 17.22 -5.46
C GLU A 470 10.61 16.72 -6.33
N LYS A 471 10.88 16.14 -7.51
CA LYS A 471 9.86 15.66 -8.46
C LYS A 471 9.57 14.17 -8.35
N PHE A 472 10.58 13.36 -8.08
CA PHE A 472 10.46 11.90 -8.00
C PHE A 472 10.45 11.38 -6.56
N PHE A 473 10.55 12.30 -5.59
CA PHE A 473 10.35 12.01 -4.18
C PHE A 473 9.05 12.61 -3.68
N ILE A 474 8.21 11.72 -3.15
CA ILE A 474 7.00 12.12 -2.45
C ILE A 474 7.39 12.29 -0.98
N MET A 475 7.22 13.52 -0.48
CA MET A 475 7.48 13.83 0.92
C MET A 475 6.27 13.47 1.77
N GLY A 476 6.54 12.79 2.89
CA GLY A 476 5.53 12.46 3.89
C GLY A 476 4.96 11.08 3.63
N LEU A 477 5.41 10.13 4.44
CA LEU A 477 4.83 8.79 4.43
C LEU A 477 3.41 8.86 4.94
N SER A 478 2.49 8.40 4.10
CA SER A 478 1.06 8.29 4.40
C SER A 478 0.77 7.21 5.47
N ALA A 479 -0.50 6.81 5.62
CA ALA A 479 -0.90 5.73 6.54
C ALA A 479 -1.52 4.56 5.77
N ILE A 480 -1.05 4.31 4.54
CA ILE A 480 -1.72 3.44 3.56
C ILE A 480 -1.10 2.05 3.43
N SER A 481 0.00 1.77 4.13
CA SER A 481 0.75 0.51 4.07
C SER A 481 1.53 0.29 5.38
N ASP A 482 2.28 -0.81 5.51
CA ASP A 482 2.96 -1.27 6.73
C ASP A 482 3.93 -0.28 7.37
N PHE A 483 4.43 0.72 6.62
CA PHE A 483 5.25 1.79 7.19
C PHE A 483 4.48 2.71 8.16
N ALA A 484 3.15 2.65 8.20
CA ALA A 484 2.32 3.51 9.06
C ALA A 484 2.72 3.41 10.54
N GLY A 485 2.82 2.19 11.08
CA GLY A 485 3.24 1.94 12.45
C GLY A 485 4.67 2.40 12.73
N PHE A 486 5.57 2.18 11.78
CA PHE A 486 6.96 2.60 11.91
C PHE A 486 7.13 4.13 11.93
N ASN A 487 6.28 4.87 11.21
CA ASN A 487 6.25 6.33 11.28
C ASN A 487 5.62 6.84 12.58
N GLN A 488 4.46 6.30 12.95
CA GLN A 488 3.60 6.89 13.98
C GLN A 488 3.93 6.39 15.40
N ILE A 489 4.43 5.17 15.53
CA ILE A 489 4.70 4.51 16.81
C ILE A 489 6.20 4.42 17.07
N ALA A 490 6.98 3.88 16.12
CA ALA A 490 8.43 3.74 16.29
C ALA A 490 9.22 5.04 16.01
N ALA A 491 8.62 5.99 15.29
CA ALA A 491 9.25 7.23 14.83
C ALA A 491 10.58 6.98 14.08
N SER A 492 10.63 5.93 13.27
CA SER A 492 11.82 5.56 12.48
C SER A 492 11.86 6.22 11.10
N SER A 493 13.03 6.23 10.47
CA SER A 493 13.20 6.63 9.07
C SER A 493 12.68 5.54 8.14
N ASN A 494 11.82 5.87 7.19
CA ASN A 494 11.14 4.87 6.39
C ASN A 494 11.20 5.22 4.90
N ILE A 495 11.09 4.21 4.04
CA ILE A 495 11.03 4.37 2.59
C ILE A 495 10.10 3.33 1.98
N ALA A 496 9.33 3.74 0.98
CA ALA A 496 8.53 2.91 0.08
C ALA A 496 8.87 3.29 -1.37
N MET A 497 8.78 2.34 -2.29
CA MET A 497 9.14 2.54 -3.69
C MET A 497 8.22 1.77 -4.61
N VAL A 498 7.96 2.34 -5.78
CA VAL A 498 7.11 1.71 -6.80
C VAL A 498 7.64 2.01 -8.19
N TYR A 499 7.56 1.02 -9.08
CA TYR A 499 7.72 1.19 -10.51
C TYR A 499 6.36 1.43 -11.18
N LEU A 500 6.26 2.46 -12.02
CA LEU A 500 5.06 2.85 -12.75
C LEU A 500 5.37 3.04 -14.24
N ASN A 501 4.32 3.13 -15.08
CA ASN A 501 4.45 3.72 -16.41
C ASN A 501 4.47 5.26 -16.29
N GLU A 502 5.19 5.95 -17.18
CA GLU A 502 5.40 7.41 -17.11
C GLU A 502 4.09 8.20 -17.14
N ASN A 503 3.07 7.70 -17.86
CA ASN A 503 1.75 8.33 -17.93
C ASN A 503 0.93 8.08 -16.66
N ASP A 504 1.05 6.89 -16.07
CA ASP A 504 0.32 6.50 -14.87
C ASP A 504 0.83 7.27 -13.64
N ALA A 505 2.13 7.54 -13.59
CA ALA A 505 2.76 8.38 -12.56
C ALA A 505 2.18 9.81 -12.47
N LYS A 506 1.47 10.27 -13.50
CA LYS A 506 0.84 11.61 -13.54
C LYS A 506 -0.62 11.61 -13.11
N THR A 507 -1.28 10.45 -13.09
CA THR A 507 -2.75 10.36 -13.07
C THR A 507 -3.31 9.35 -12.08
N ILE A 508 -2.51 8.43 -11.54
CA ILE A 508 -3.05 7.26 -10.86
C ILE A 508 -2.80 7.27 -9.34
N GLY A 509 -3.89 7.02 -8.58
CA GLY A 509 -3.86 6.72 -7.14
C GLY A 509 -4.00 5.23 -6.80
N ALA A 510 -4.13 4.34 -7.78
CA ALA A 510 -3.99 2.86 -7.73
C ALA A 510 -4.07 2.27 -9.16
N TYR A 511 -3.28 1.25 -9.50
CA TYR A 511 -3.29 0.65 -10.85
C TYR A 511 -4.64 0.00 -11.20
N PRO A 512 -4.98 -0.18 -12.50
CA PRO A 512 -6.37 -0.43 -12.88
C PRO A 512 -7.03 -1.69 -12.31
N LEU A 513 -6.27 -2.77 -12.10
CA LEU A 513 -6.78 -4.06 -11.63
C LEU A 513 -6.65 -4.27 -10.11
N TYR A 514 -6.28 -3.22 -9.37
CA TYR A 514 -6.09 -3.25 -7.92
C TYR A 514 -7.29 -3.81 -7.15
N HIS A 515 -7.00 -4.74 -6.24
CA HIS A 515 -7.89 -5.55 -5.41
C HIS A 515 -8.98 -6.32 -6.15
N THR A 516 -8.73 -6.66 -7.42
CA THR A 516 -9.61 -7.52 -8.22
C THR A 516 -9.10 -8.94 -8.24
N GLN A 517 -9.92 -9.89 -8.68
CA GLN A 517 -9.43 -11.27 -8.88
C GLN A 517 -8.45 -11.40 -10.06
N TYR A 518 -8.29 -10.36 -10.89
CA TYR A 518 -7.47 -10.41 -12.10
C TYR A 518 -5.99 -10.10 -11.85
N GLU A 519 -5.62 -9.82 -10.59
CA GLU A 519 -4.24 -9.69 -10.12
C GLU A 519 -3.54 -11.05 -10.09
N THR A 520 -3.22 -11.54 -11.27
CA THR A 520 -2.69 -12.88 -11.53
C THR A 520 -1.24 -12.81 -11.95
N PHE A 521 -0.49 -13.91 -11.77
CA PHE A 521 0.88 -14.02 -12.32
C PHE A 521 0.92 -13.66 -13.81
N ARG A 522 -0.08 -14.08 -14.57
CA ARG A 522 -0.23 -13.79 -15.99
C ARG A 522 -0.24 -12.28 -16.27
N LEU A 523 -0.96 -11.48 -15.47
CA LEU A 523 -0.99 -10.02 -15.62
C LEU A 523 0.43 -9.47 -15.59
N VAL A 524 1.20 -9.85 -14.57
CA VAL A 524 2.58 -9.38 -14.39
C VAL A 524 3.48 -9.87 -15.52
N LYS A 525 3.46 -11.17 -15.81
CA LYS A 525 4.31 -11.82 -16.82
C LYS A 525 4.01 -11.35 -18.24
N THR A 526 2.78 -10.98 -18.56
CA THR A 526 2.38 -10.63 -19.92
C THR A 526 2.50 -9.14 -20.19
N PHE A 527 2.08 -8.30 -19.23
CA PHE A 527 1.85 -6.89 -19.50
C PHE A 527 2.70 -5.93 -18.65
N VAL A 528 3.02 -6.30 -17.41
CA VAL A 528 3.66 -5.37 -16.47
C VAL A 528 5.19 -5.45 -16.53
N ASP A 529 5.77 -6.62 -16.25
CA ASP A 529 7.21 -6.83 -16.18
C ASP A 529 7.62 -8.22 -16.72
N PRO A 530 7.52 -8.46 -18.04
CA PRO A 530 7.69 -9.80 -18.62
C PRO A 530 9.05 -10.49 -18.36
N GLU A 531 10.08 -9.70 -18.10
CA GLU A 531 11.45 -10.17 -17.85
C GLU A 531 11.89 -9.93 -16.40
N PHE A 532 10.99 -9.45 -15.54
CA PHE A 532 11.25 -9.17 -14.13
C PHE A 532 12.40 -8.16 -13.90
N GLN A 533 12.67 -7.28 -14.87
CA GLN A 533 13.74 -6.29 -14.78
C GLN A 533 13.38 -5.16 -13.81
N ALA A 534 12.10 -4.77 -13.74
CA ALA A 534 11.64 -3.76 -12.80
C ALA A 534 11.69 -4.27 -11.36
N HIS A 535 11.24 -5.50 -11.13
CA HIS A 535 11.40 -6.17 -9.83
C HIS A 535 12.87 -6.29 -9.42
N GLN A 536 13.76 -6.71 -10.35
CA GLN A 536 15.19 -6.84 -10.07
C GLN A 536 15.83 -5.49 -9.75
N ALA A 537 15.50 -4.42 -10.48
CA ALA A 537 16.02 -3.09 -10.22
C ALA A 537 15.59 -2.59 -8.83
N LEU A 538 14.33 -2.77 -8.46
CA LEU A 538 13.83 -2.37 -7.13
C LEU A 538 14.46 -3.20 -6.00
N ALA A 539 14.57 -4.52 -6.18
CA ALA A 539 15.28 -5.40 -5.25
C ALA A 539 16.72 -4.95 -5.00
N ARG A 540 17.42 -4.52 -6.06
CA ARG A 540 18.79 -3.98 -5.96
C ARG A 540 18.83 -2.67 -5.18
N VAL A 541 17.87 -1.76 -5.36
CA VAL A 541 17.81 -0.51 -4.59
C VAL A 541 17.55 -0.79 -3.11
N ILE A 542 16.50 -1.55 -2.77
CA ILE A 542 16.15 -1.87 -1.38
C ILE A 542 17.27 -2.63 -0.69
N GLY A 543 17.84 -3.64 -1.33
CA GLY A 543 18.91 -4.40 -0.70
C GLY A 543 20.21 -3.60 -0.57
N LEU A 544 20.54 -2.68 -1.49
CA LEU A 544 21.66 -1.75 -1.27
C LEU A 544 21.39 -0.76 -0.13
N LEU A 545 20.15 -0.29 0.03
CA LEU A 545 19.75 0.55 1.17
C LEU A 545 19.94 -0.22 2.47
N ALA A 546 19.40 -1.43 2.56
CA ALA A 546 19.54 -2.29 3.73
C ALA A 546 21.01 -2.60 4.04
N LEU A 547 21.79 -2.99 3.03
CA LEU A 547 23.22 -3.24 3.18
C LEU A 547 23.95 -2.00 3.72
N THR A 548 23.64 -0.82 3.18
CA THR A 548 24.26 0.44 3.61
C THR A 548 23.90 0.75 5.06
N LEU A 549 22.62 0.73 5.41
CA LEU A 549 22.13 1.08 6.76
C LEU A 549 22.58 0.08 7.83
N THR A 550 22.77 -1.19 7.45
CA THR A 550 23.19 -2.25 8.37
C THR A 550 24.69 -2.33 8.59
N ASP A 551 25.53 -1.94 7.61
CA ASP A 551 26.97 -2.20 7.63
C ASP A 551 27.82 -0.95 7.90
N ILE A 552 27.35 0.25 7.51
CA ILE A 552 28.14 1.47 7.65
C ILE A 552 28.28 1.91 9.12
N ASP A 553 29.46 2.38 9.49
CA ASP A 553 29.76 2.83 10.85
C ASP A 553 28.87 4.03 11.25
N LEU A 554 28.87 5.08 10.43
CA LEU A 554 28.04 6.27 10.60
C LEU A 554 26.85 6.20 9.66
N LEU A 555 25.63 6.19 10.22
CA LEU A 555 24.41 6.21 9.43
C LEU A 555 24.41 7.42 8.46
N PRO A 556 24.05 7.23 7.18
CA PRO A 556 24.10 8.26 6.17
C PRO A 556 22.88 9.18 6.24
N PHE A 557 22.53 9.60 7.46
CA PHE A 557 21.38 10.45 7.74
C PHE A 557 21.80 11.91 7.72
N ASN A 558 21.01 12.72 7.01
CA ASN A 558 21.22 14.15 6.94
C ASN A 558 20.02 14.90 7.52
N PRO A 559 20.05 15.30 8.80
CA PRO A 559 18.94 16.01 9.44
C PRO A 559 18.64 17.36 8.78
N ALA A 560 19.61 18.00 8.12
CA ALA A 560 19.37 19.28 7.43
C ALA A 560 18.36 19.14 6.27
N ARG A 561 18.13 17.92 5.76
CA ARG A 561 17.10 17.63 4.76
C ARG A 561 15.68 17.89 5.28
N TYR A 562 15.45 17.80 6.59
CA TYR A 562 14.14 18.13 7.17
C TYR A 562 13.80 19.61 7.07
N HIS A 563 14.76 20.51 6.95
CA HIS A 563 14.45 21.94 6.83
C HIS A 563 13.57 22.22 5.61
N GLN A 564 13.93 21.69 4.44
CA GLN A 564 13.13 21.85 3.21
C GLN A 564 11.74 21.20 3.36
N ALA A 565 11.67 20.05 4.02
CA ALA A 565 10.41 19.39 4.35
C ALA A 565 9.48 20.29 5.15
N LEU A 566 10.01 20.86 6.23
CA LEU A 566 9.27 21.68 7.17
C LEU A 566 8.82 23.01 6.52
N LEU A 567 9.64 23.61 5.65
CA LEU A 567 9.24 24.79 4.87
C LEU A 567 8.09 24.49 3.91
N THR A 568 8.11 23.35 3.22
CA THR A 568 7.02 22.92 2.34
C THR A 568 5.73 22.73 3.15
N LEU A 569 5.80 22.05 4.30
CA LEU A 569 4.65 21.88 5.19
C LEU A 569 4.14 23.21 5.74
N LEU A 570 5.04 24.14 6.11
CA LEU A 570 4.65 25.47 6.56
C LEU A 570 3.92 26.25 5.47
N LYS A 571 4.39 26.17 4.22
CA LYS A 571 3.73 26.82 3.07
C LYS A 571 2.31 26.29 2.86
N VAL A 572 2.14 24.96 2.88
CA VAL A 572 0.82 24.33 2.77
C VAL A 572 -0.07 24.74 3.94
N THR A 573 0.44 24.69 5.17
CA THR A 573 -0.30 25.07 6.37
C THR A 573 -0.77 26.53 6.30
N LYS A 574 0.10 27.45 5.88
CA LYS A 574 -0.24 28.87 5.67
C LYS A 574 -1.34 29.06 4.62
N SER A 575 -1.40 28.21 3.58
CA SER A 575 -2.42 28.32 2.53
C SER A 575 -3.81 27.85 2.95
N ILE A 576 -3.92 27.01 3.98
CA ILE A 576 -5.20 26.46 4.46
C ILE A 576 -5.65 27.05 5.81
N ALA A 577 -4.74 27.68 6.55
CA ALA A 577 -5.05 28.26 7.84
C ALA A 577 -5.78 29.61 7.72
N PRO A 578 -6.61 29.99 8.72
CA PRO A 578 -7.19 31.33 8.80
C PRO A 578 -6.11 32.41 8.81
N SER A 579 -6.37 33.54 8.16
CA SER A 579 -5.43 34.68 8.07
C SER A 579 -5.09 35.31 9.43
N SER A 580 -5.86 35.03 10.48
CA SER A 580 -5.61 35.47 11.86
C SER A 580 -4.50 34.69 12.58
N ILE A 581 -4.08 33.54 12.04
CA ILE A 581 -3.03 32.72 12.67
C ILE A 581 -1.65 33.27 12.33
N ASN A 582 -0.88 33.60 13.36
CA ASN A 582 0.51 34.02 13.21
C ASN A 582 1.46 32.80 13.21
N PHE A 583 2.27 32.67 12.16
CA PHE A 583 3.22 31.57 11.96
C PHE A 583 4.67 31.91 12.30
N THR A 584 4.96 33.10 12.85
CA THR A 584 6.33 33.55 13.17
C THR A 584 7.05 32.56 14.09
N SER A 585 6.41 32.08 15.16
CA SER A 585 7.04 31.13 16.07
C SER A 585 7.40 29.81 15.39
N LEU A 586 6.53 29.29 14.51
CA LEU A 586 6.81 28.07 13.76
C LEU A 586 7.93 28.28 12.73
N GLN A 587 7.94 29.41 12.03
CA GLN A 587 9.05 29.77 11.13
C GLN A 587 10.38 29.83 11.88
N ASN A 588 10.43 30.54 13.00
CA ASN A 588 11.64 30.67 13.81
C ASN A 588 12.14 29.30 14.30
N ALA A 589 11.23 28.40 14.70
CA ALA A 589 11.59 27.04 15.12
C ALA A 589 12.17 26.22 13.95
N ILE A 590 11.66 26.39 12.74
CA ILE A 590 12.19 25.73 11.53
C ILE A 590 13.59 26.27 11.19
N ASP A 591 13.79 27.58 11.30
CA ASP A 591 15.07 28.22 11.04
C ASP A 591 16.13 27.81 12.10
N GLU A 592 15.74 27.76 13.38
CA GLU A 592 16.59 27.27 14.47
C GLU A 592 16.97 25.79 14.27
N PHE A 593 15.99 24.94 13.89
CA PHE A 593 16.24 23.54 13.56
C PHE A 593 17.32 23.41 12.47
N LYS A 594 17.25 24.24 11.42
CA LYS A 594 18.27 24.24 10.37
C LYS A 594 19.66 24.54 10.92
N THR A 595 19.80 25.58 11.74
CA THR A 595 21.09 25.94 12.33
C THR A 595 21.67 24.77 13.13
N VAL A 596 20.86 24.15 13.99
CA VAL A 596 21.29 23.00 14.81
C VAL A 596 21.66 21.79 13.94
N ALA A 597 20.89 21.51 12.89
CA ALA A 597 21.14 20.40 11.97
C ALA A 597 22.43 20.61 11.15
N ASP A 598 22.70 21.84 10.70
CA ASP A 598 23.94 22.18 9.98
C ASP A 598 25.16 22.06 10.91
N GLU A 599 25.07 22.55 12.15
CA GLU A 599 26.12 22.39 13.16
C GLU A 599 26.40 20.93 13.50
N PHE A 600 25.34 20.11 13.59
CA PHE A 600 25.47 18.66 13.78
C PHE A 600 26.27 18.01 12.65
N ASN A 601 25.91 18.29 11.39
CA ASN A 601 26.63 17.79 10.22
C ASN A 601 28.09 18.26 10.19
N GLN A 602 28.34 19.53 10.53
CA GLN A 602 29.70 20.08 10.59
C GLN A 602 30.55 19.40 11.67
N ARG A 603 29.97 19.10 12.84
CA ARG A 603 30.65 18.37 13.92
C ARG A 603 31.02 16.94 13.50
N ILE A 604 30.11 16.27 12.79
CA ILE A 604 30.40 14.95 12.20
C ILE A 604 31.61 15.05 11.27
N GLN A 605 31.58 15.96 10.30
CA GLN A 605 32.66 16.10 9.33
C GLN A 605 34.00 16.40 10.00
N THR A 606 34.01 17.34 10.96
CA THR A 606 35.22 17.69 11.72
C THR A 606 35.76 16.52 12.52
N THR A 607 34.88 15.66 13.06
CA THR A 607 35.29 14.47 13.82
C THR A 607 35.88 13.41 12.90
N LEU A 608 35.29 13.21 11.71
CA LEU A 608 35.82 12.32 10.69
C LEU A 608 37.20 12.79 10.21
N ASP A 609 37.36 14.08 9.93
CA ASP A 609 38.63 14.64 9.45
C ASP A 609 39.76 14.55 10.49
N LYS A 610 39.43 14.61 11.80
CA LYS A 610 40.39 14.39 12.90
C LYS A 610 40.75 12.91 13.12
N SER A 611 39.96 11.99 12.59
CA SER A 611 40.15 10.54 12.73
C SER A 611 40.91 9.89 11.57
N LYS A 612 41.08 10.64 10.47
CA LYS A 612 41.98 10.34 9.35
C LYS A 612 43.39 10.78 9.70
#